data_AF-A0A6Y5YBM7-F1
#
_entry.id   AF-A0A6Y5YBM7-F1
#
_cell.length_a   1.000
_cell.length_b   1.000
_cell.length_c   1.000
_cell.angle_alpha   90.00
_cell.angle_beta   90.00
_cell.angle_gamma   90.00
#
_symmetry.space_group_name_H-M   'P 1'
#
loop_
_entity.id
_entity.type
_entity.pdbx_description
1 polymer ?
#
loop_
_entity_poly.entity_id
_entity_poly.type
_entity_poly.pdbx_seq_one_letter_code
_entity_poly.pdbx_strand_id
1 'polypeptide(L)'
;VQWQAPATAVTRTATQARQSNSVDLDKARLVVSVGRGIGSKENISLAEALCQTIGAELACSRPVAENEKWMEHERYVGISNLMLKPELYLAVGISGQIQHMVGANGAQTIFAINKDKNAPIFQYADFGIVGDALKILPALTAALAR
;
A
#
# COMPACT_ATOMS: atom_id res chain seq x y z
N VAL A 1 -19.61 34.47 -15.16
CA VAL A 1 -20.32 34.46 -13.87
C VAL A 1 -19.66 35.52 -13.00
N GLN A 2 -20.40 36.53 -12.52
CA GLN A 2 -19.85 37.54 -11.62
C GLN A 2 -19.50 36.88 -10.29
N TRP A 3 -18.28 37.10 -9.81
CA TRP A 3 -17.81 36.55 -8.55
C TRP A 3 -18.62 37.14 -7.39
N GLN A 4 -19.14 36.28 -6.52
CA GLN A 4 -19.90 36.66 -5.32
C GLN A 4 -19.12 36.22 -4.10
N ALA A 5 -18.89 37.15 -3.16
CA ALA A 5 -18.17 36.85 -1.93
C ALA A 5 -18.98 35.89 -1.03
N PRO A 6 -18.35 34.93 -0.36
CA PRO A 6 -19.03 34.05 0.58
C PRO A 6 -19.55 34.84 1.79
N ALA A 7 -20.71 34.45 2.33
CA ALA A 7 -21.34 35.11 3.48
C ALA A 7 -20.49 35.06 4.76
N THR A 8 -19.56 34.11 4.84
CA THR A 8 -18.64 33.95 5.97
C THR A 8 -17.20 34.05 5.46
N ALA A 9 -16.47 35.05 5.94
CA ALA A 9 -15.05 35.18 5.65
C ALA A 9 -14.25 34.12 6.44
N VAL A 10 -13.46 33.31 5.73
CA VAL A 10 -12.56 32.33 6.35
C VAL A 10 -11.18 32.98 6.52
N THR A 11 -10.70 33.10 7.76
CA THR A 11 -9.34 33.56 8.04
C THR A 11 -8.43 32.36 8.27
N ARG A 12 -7.38 32.21 7.46
CA ARG A 12 -6.36 31.17 7.64
C ARG A 12 -5.56 31.46 8.91
N THR A 13 -5.73 30.66 9.96
CA THR A 13 -5.06 30.85 11.26
C THR A 13 -3.64 30.30 11.30
N ALA A 14 -3.38 29.21 10.58
CA ALA A 14 -2.06 28.60 10.52
C ALA A 14 -1.86 27.79 9.23
N THR A 15 -0.61 27.49 8.92
CA THR A 15 -0.21 26.55 7.88
C THR A 15 0.88 25.68 8.47
N GLN A 16 0.68 24.37 8.50
CA GLN A 16 1.70 23.42 8.91
C GLN A 16 2.25 22.72 7.67
N ALA A 17 3.57 22.81 7.47
CA ALA A 17 4.24 22.03 6.45
C ALA A 17 4.25 20.56 6.86
N ARG A 18 3.81 19.68 5.96
CA ARG A 18 3.83 18.24 6.18
C ARG A 18 5.28 17.76 6.13
N GLN A 19 5.75 17.09 7.18
CA GLN A 19 7.08 16.47 7.18
C GLN A 19 7.06 15.31 6.18
N SER A 20 7.81 15.43 5.09
CA SER A 20 7.95 14.37 4.08
C SER A 20 9.01 13.37 4.54
N ASN A 21 8.60 12.20 5.01
CA ASN A 21 9.53 11.09 5.23
C ASN A 21 9.89 10.43 3.88
N SER A 22 10.93 10.98 3.26
CA SER A 22 12.07 10.38 2.52
C SER A 22 11.93 9.15 1.60
N VAL A 23 10.75 8.59 1.31
CA VAL A 23 10.62 7.51 0.31
C VAL A 23 9.74 7.94 -0.85
N ASP A 24 10.38 8.15 -2.00
CA ASP A 24 9.73 8.40 -3.30
C ASP A 24 9.09 7.10 -3.82
N LEU A 25 7.97 6.69 -3.21
CA LEU A 25 7.21 5.51 -3.64
C LEU A 25 6.75 5.60 -5.10
N ASP A 26 6.52 6.81 -5.62
CA ASP A 26 6.14 7.06 -7.02
C ASP A 26 7.21 6.60 -8.03
N LYS A 27 8.48 6.51 -7.63
CA LYS A 27 9.59 6.06 -8.49
C LYS A 27 9.96 4.59 -8.25
N ALA A 28 9.31 3.92 -7.31
CA ALA A 28 9.62 2.54 -6.96
C ALA A 28 9.29 1.60 -8.13
N ARG A 29 10.29 0.80 -8.56
CA ARG A 29 10.08 -0.24 -9.58
C ARG A 29 9.28 -1.42 -9.05
N LEU A 30 9.54 -1.82 -7.81
CA LEU A 30 8.88 -2.92 -7.13
C LEU A 30 8.28 -2.38 -5.83
N VAL A 31 7.02 -2.75 -5.55
CA VAL A 31 6.30 -2.30 -4.36
C VAL A 31 5.71 -3.51 -3.66
N VAL A 32 5.99 -3.64 -2.37
CA VAL A 32 5.29 -4.58 -1.48
C VAL A 32 4.33 -3.76 -0.63
N SER A 33 3.04 -4.04 -0.74
CA SER A 33 2.01 -3.33 -0.02
C SER A 33 1.32 -4.22 1.00
N VAL A 34 1.35 -3.81 2.27
CA VAL A 34 0.73 -4.54 3.37
C VAL A 34 -0.69 -4.07 3.67
N GLY A 35 -1.58 -5.05 3.84
CA GLY A 35 -2.95 -4.86 4.26
C GLY A 35 -3.18 -5.27 5.71
N ARG A 36 -4.38 -4.99 6.21
CA ARG A 36 -4.82 -5.42 7.55
C ARG A 36 -4.72 -6.94 7.75
N GLY A 37 -4.73 -7.72 6.66
CA GLY A 37 -4.53 -9.16 6.71
C GLY A 37 -3.16 -9.62 7.24
N ILE A 38 -2.18 -8.74 7.38
CA ILE A 38 -0.88 -9.02 8.04
C ILE A 38 -1.03 -9.24 9.56
N GLY A 39 -2.14 -8.80 10.14
CA GLY A 39 -2.54 -9.11 11.52
C GLY A 39 -2.02 -8.14 12.58
N SER A 40 -0.74 -7.73 12.54
CA SER A 40 -0.17 -6.81 13.52
C SER A 40 1.01 -6.00 12.96
N LYS A 41 1.42 -4.97 13.71
CA LYS A 41 2.55 -4.10 13.33
C LYS A 41 3.88 -4.85 13.29
N GLU A 42 4.08 -5.80 14.20
CA GLU A 42 5.33 -6.58 14.31
C GLU A 42 5.56 -7.41 13.03
N ASN A 43 4.49 -7.93 12.44
CA ASN A 43 4.55 -8.74 11.23
C ASN A 43 4.92 -7.94 9.96
N ILE A 44 4.89 -6.61 10.01
CA ILE A 44 5.33 -5.76 8.90
C ILE A 44 6.83 -5.95 8.64
N SER A 45 7.61 -6.26 9.67
CA SER A 45 9.03 -6.59 9.54
C SER A 45 9.30 -7.76 8.56
N LEU A 46 8.36 -8.68 8.40
CA LEU A 46 8.45 -9.77 7.41
C LEU A 46 8.38 -9.24 5.98
N ALA A 47 7.50 -8.25 5.74
CA ALA A 47 7.40 -7.59 4.45
C ALA A 47 8.62 -6.68 4.21
N GLU A 48 9.14 -6.01 5.24
CA GLU A 48 10.40 -5.24 5.14
C GLU A 48 11.59 -6.13 4.76
N ALA A 49 11.72 -7.31 5.36
CA ALA A 49 12.77 -8.27 5.01
C ALA A 49 12.68 -8.72 3.55
N LEU A 50 11.47 -8.94 3.04
CA LEU A 50 11.26 -9.24 1.63
C LEU A 50 11.65 -8.05 0.74
N CYS A 51 11.21 -6.83 1.10
CA CYS A 51 11.57 -5.60 0.40
C CYS A 51 13.09 -5.44 0.26
N GLN A 52 13.83 -5.62 1.36
CA GLN A 52 15.30 -5.53 1.37
C GLN A 52 15.94 -6.57 0.45
N THR A 53 15.37 -7.77 0.38
CA THR A 53 15.89 -8.88 -0.43
C THR A 53 15.72 -8.63 -1.93
N ILE A 54 14.58 -8.08 -2.34
CA ILE A 54 14.24 -7.88 -3.76
C ILE A 54 14.47 -6.45 -4.25
N GLY A 55 14.88 -5.52 -3.38
CA GLY A 55 15.02 -4.10 -3.70
C GLY A 55 13.68 -3.40 -3.97
N ALA A 56 12.63 -3.79 -3.24
CA ALA A 56 11.31 -3.18 -3.32
C ALA A 56 11.10 -2.14 -2.22
N GLU A 57 10.17 -1.22 -2.47
CA GLU A 57 9.71 -0.27 -1.46
C GLU A 57 8.46 -0.76 -0.74
N LEU A 58 8.36 -0.41 0.55
CA LEU A 58 7.23 -0.80 1.38
C LEU A 58 6.12 0.26 1.35
N ALA A 59 4.92 -0.17 0.98
CA ALA A 59 3.69 0.60 1.00
C ALA A 59 2.61 -0.06 1.87
N CYS A 60 1.45 0.58 2.03
CA CYS A 60 0.35 0.01 2.80
C CYS A 60 -1.04 0.39 2.26
N SER A 61 -2.06 -0.33 2.75
CA SER A 61 -3.47 0.03 2.53
C SER A 61 -3.98 1.06 3.54
N ARG A 62 -5.06 1.75 3.21
CA ARG A 62 -5.67 2.79 4.07
C ARG A 62 -5.91 2.34 5.53
N PRO A 63 -6.50 1.15 5.80
CA PRO A 63 -6.73 0.73 7.19
C PRO A 63 -5.43 0.62 8.00
N VAL A 64 -4.32 0.21 7.38
CA VAL A 64 -3.02 0.06 8.05
C VAL A 64 -2.46 1.42 8.50
N ALA A 65 -2.63 2.46 7.67
CA ALA A 65 -2.16 3.80 7.98
C ALA A 65 -3.11 4.59 8.91
N GLU A 66 -4.41 4.59 8.61
CA GLU A 66 -5.37 5.46 9.30
C GLU A 66 -6.00 4.83 10.54
N ASN A 67 -6.44 3.57 10.44
CA ASN A 67 -7.18 2.92 11.52
C ASN A 67 -6.21 2.32 12.53
N GLU A 68 -5.27 1.53 12.04
CA GLU A 68 -4.34 0.77 12.88
C GLU A 68 -3.07 1.57 13.23
N LYS A 69 -2.73 2.59 12.43
CA LYS A 69 -1.54 3.44 12.59
C LYS A 69 -0.24 2.63 12.69
N TRP A 70 -0.15 1.55 11.93
CA TRP A 70 1.06 0.71 11.90
C TRP A 70 2.15 1.31 11.01
N MET A 71 1.76 2.08 10.00
CA MET A 71 2.65 2.75 9.06
C MET A 71 2.21 4.20 8.81
N GLU A 72 3.14 5.01 8.35
CA GLU A 72 2.92 6.42 8.03
C GLU A 72 1.87 6.63 6.94
N HIS A 73 1.12 7.73 7.04
CA HIS A 73 0.06 8.06 6.10
C HIS A 73 0.59 8.31 4.68
N GLU A 74 1.84 8.76 4.54
CA GLU A 74 2.54 8.96 3.28
C GLU A 74 2.65 7.65 2.48
N ARG A 75 2.66 6.48 3.13
CA ARG A 75 2.86 5.17 2.46
C ARG A 75 1.57 4.51 1.98
N TYR A 76 0.42 5.12 2.23
CA TYR A 76 -0.87 4.55 1.87
C TYR A 76 -1.16 4.69 0.36
N VAL A 77 -1.51 3.56 -0.28
CA VAL A 77 -1.90 3.48 -1.70
C VAL A 77 -3.42 3.45 -1.86
N GLY A 78 -3.96 4.33 -2.70
CA GLY A 78 -5.39 4.39 -3.03
C GLY A 78 -5.83 5.73 -3.60
N ILE A 79 -7.12 5.85 -3.93
CA ILE A 79 -7.72 7.03 -4.59
C ILE A 79 -7.43 8.37 -3.91
N SER A 80 -7.17 8.36 -2.59
CA SER A 80 -7.03 9.58 -1.79
C SER A 80 -5.58 9.98 -1.53
N ASN A 81 -4.60 9.14 -1.87
CA ASN A 81 -3.20 9.39 -1.53
C ASN A 81 -2.29 8.98 -2.69
N LEU A 82 -1.53 7.88 -2.56
CA LEU A 82 -0.59 7.47 -3.60
C LEU A 82 -1.26 6.68 -4.72
N MET A 83 -0.93 7.04 -5.95
CA MET A 83 -1.23 6.28 -7.17
C MET A 83 0.09 5.82 -7.79
N LEU A 84 0.38 4.54 -7.66
CA LEU A 84 1.65 3.95 -8.05
C LEU A 84 1.53 3.24 -9.41
N LYS A 85 2.63 3.25 -10.17
CA LYS A 85 2.77 2.51 -11.43
C LYS A 85 4.06 1.68 -11.47
N PRO A 86 4.26 0.76 -10.51
CA PRO A 86 5.46 -0.07 -10.48
C PRO A 86 5.42 -1.16 -11.56
N GLU A 87 6.56 -1.79 -11.81
CA GLU A 87 6.63 -3.01 -12.61
C GLU A 87 5.96 -4.18 -11.87
N LEU A 88 6.16 -4.27 -10.54
CA LEU A 88 5.53 -5.27 -9.70
C LEU A 88 4.87 -4.62 -8.49
N TYR A 89 3.60 -4.98 -8.25
CA TYR A 89 2.86 -4.67 -7.05
C TYR A 89 2.48 -5.95 -6.31
N LEU A 90 3.14 -6.22 -5.18
CA LEU A 90 2.83 -7.35 -4.31
C LEU A 90 1.87 -6.93 -3.21
N ALA A 91 0.61 -7.34 -3.32
CA ALA A 91 -0.44 -7.10 -2.35
C ALA A 91 -0.48 -8.20 -1.28
N VAL A 92 -0.11 -7.88 -0.04
CA VAL A 92 -0.03 -8.84 1.06
C VAL A 92 -1.16 -8.61 2.06
N GLY A 93 -2.12 -9.51 2.13
CA GLY A 93 -3.25 -9.40 3.06
C GLY A 93 -4.18 -8.22 2.77
N ILE A 94 -4.24 -7.78 1.51
CA ILE A 94 -5.12 -6.70 1.03
C ILE A 94 -6.38 -7.30 0.41
N SER A 95 -7.55 -6.74 0.74
CA SER A 95 -8.84 -7.24 0.25
C SER A 95 -9.14 -6.88 -1.21
N GLY A 96 -8.52 -5.83 -1.76
CA GLY A 96 -8.71 -5.41 -3.15
C GLY A 96 -9.96 -4.56 -3.37
N GLN A 97 -10.35 -3.77 -2.37
CA GLN A 97 -11.42 -2.78 -2.53
C GLN A 97 -11.05 -1.74 -3.60
N ILE A 98 -12.05 -1.27 -4.36
CA ILE A 98 -11.84 -0.35 -5.49
C ILE A 98 -11.03 0.89 -5.07
N GLN A 99 -11.25 1.42 -3.87
CA GLN A 99 -10.52 2.59 -3.38
C GLN A 99 -9.01 2.35 -3.27
N HIS A 100 -8.61 1.14 -2.91
CA HIS A 100 -7.20 0.73 -2.91
C HIS A 100 -6.72 0.50 -4.35
N MET A 101 -7.52 -0.24 -5.13
CA MET A 101 -7.11 -0.67 -6.46
C MET A 101 -6.92 0.47 -7.45
N VAL A 102 -7.67 1.57 -7.37
CA VAL A 102 -7.39 2.73 -8.26
C VAL A 102 -5.95 3.25 -8.09
N GLY A 103 -5.36 3.12 -6.90
CA GLY A 103 -3.97 3.49 -6.65
C GLY A 103 -2.94 2.44 -7.04
N ALA A 104 -3.34 1.18 -7.23
CA ALA A 104 -2.43 0.06 -7.49
C ALA A 104 -2.59 -0.56 -8.89
N ASN A 105 -3.73 -0.35 -9.56
CA ASN A 105 -4.10 -0.98 -10.83
C ASN A 105 -3.28 -0.46 -12.04
N GLY A 106 -2.46 0.56 -11.83
CA GLY A 106 -1.50 1.04 -12.82
C GLY A 106 -0.19 0.22 -12.86
N ALA A 107 -0.03 -0.77 -11.98
CA ALA A 107 1.12 -1.66 -11.98
C ALA A 107 1.14 -2.57 -13.22
N GLN A 108 2.33 -2.92 -13.73
CA GLN A 108 2.44 -3.84 -14.86
C GLN A 108 2.12 -5.29 -14.48
N THR A 109 2.45 -5.68 -13.24
CA THR A 109 2.12 -7.00 -12.70
C THR A 109 1.63 -6.85 -11.26
N ILE A 110 0.49 -7.45 -10.95
CA ILE A 110 -0.10 -7.49 -9.62
C ILE A 110 -0.03 -8.92 -9.09
N PHE A 111 0.69 -9.10 -7.99
CA PHE A 111 0.76 -10.37 -7.26
C PHE A 111 -0.01 -10.23 -5.96
N ALA A 112 -0.88 -11.18 -5.63
CA ALA A 112 -1.67 -11.15 -4.40
C ALA A 112 -1.38 -12.35 -3.48
N ILE A 113 -1.21 -12.09 -2.19
CA ILE A 113 -1.19 -13.10 -1.13
C ILE A 113 -2.37 -12.80 -0.20
N ASN A 114 -3.33 -13.71 -0.13
CA ASN A 114 -4.46 -13.56 0.78
C ASN A 114 -4.94 -14.92 1.31
N LYS A 115 -5.34 -14.97 2.59
CA LYS A 115 -5.91 -16.18 3.19
C LYS A 115 -7.30 -16.51 2.65
N ASP A 116 -8.06 -15.48 2.25
CA ASP A 116 -9.42 -15.64 1.75
C ASP A 116 -9.40 -15.77 0.23
N LYS A 117 -9.68 -16.98 -0.27
CA LYS A 117 -9.77 -17.29 -1.71
C LYS A 117 -10.80 -16.45 -2.47
N ASN A 118 -11.79 -15.88 -1.77
CA ASN A 118 -12.85 -15.08 -2.37
C ASN A 118 -12.55 -13.57 -2.32
N ALA A 119 -11.35 -13.17 -1.87
CA ALA A 119 -10.98 -11.77 -1.77
C ALA A 119 -11.02 -11.09 -3.15
N PRO A 120 -11.66 -9.90 -3.27
CA PRO A 120 -11.73 -9.14 -4.53
C PRO A 120 -10.37 -8.85 -5.18
N ILE A 121 -9.27 -8.83 -4.41
CA ILE A 121 -7.91 -8.62 -4.92
C ILE A 121 -7.55 -9.59 -6.05
N PHE A 122 -8.05 -10.83 -6.02
CA PHE A 122 -7.77 -11.83 -7.04
C PHE A 122 -8.42 -11.53 -8.39
N GLN A 123 -9.38 -10.62 -8.46
CA GLN A 123 -9.94 -10.15 -9.73
C GLN A 123 -8.99 -9.20 -10.48
N TYR A 124 -8.05 -8.59 -9.75
CA TYR A 124 -7.05 -7.65 -10.29
C TYR A 124 -5.66 -8.27 -10.38
N ALA A 125 -5.42 -9.39 -9.71
CA ALA A 125 -4.11 -10.00 -9.62
C ALA A 125 -3.83 -10.88 -10.85
N ASP A 126 -2.65 -10.70 -11.44
CA ASP A 126 -2.14 -11.61 -12.47
C ASP A 126 -1.71 -12.95 -11.86
N PHE A 127 -1.19 -12.90 -10.62
CA PHE A 127 -0.76 -14.05 -9.85
C PHE A 127 -1.31 -13.99 -8.43
N GLY A 128 -1.77 -15.13 -7.92
CA GLY A 128 -2.39 -15.21 -6.60
C GLY A 128 -1.95 -16.44 -5.81
N ILE A 129 -1.59 -16.25 -4.55
CA ILE A 129 -1.41 -17.33 -3.57
C ILE A 129 -2.50 -17.21 -2.51
N VAL A 130 -3.27 -18.29 -2.36
CA VAL A 130 -4.21 -18.43 -1.25
C VAL A 130 -3.49 -19.07 -0.07
N GLY A 131 -3.28 -18.30 1.00
CA GLY A 131 -2.61 -18.81 2.19
C GLY A 131 -2.24 -17.75 3.22
N ASP A 132 -1.53 -18.19 4.25
CA ASP A 132 -1.10 -17.34 5.36
C ASP A 132 0.15 -16.53 4.99
N ALA A 133 0.01 -15.20 4.99
CA ALA A 133 1.11 -14.28 4.71
C ALA A 133 2.31 -14.49 5.64
N LEU A 134 2.09 -14.88 6.90
CA LEU A 134 3.17 -15.08 7.87
C LEU A 134 4.06 -16.29 7.56
N LYS A 135 3.53 -17.25 6.78
CA LYS A 135 4.29 -18.41 6.30
C LYS A 135 4.89 -18.15 4.93
N ILE A 136 4.14 -17.46 4.07
CA ILE A 136 4.52 -17.22 2.68
C ILE A 136 5.63 -16.19 2.58
N LEU A 137 5.57 -15.08 3.33
CA LEU A 137 6.59 -14.03 3.27
C LEU A 137 8.00 -14.57 3.59
N PRO A 138 8.25 -15.28 4.72
CA PRO A 138 9.56 -15.84 4.99
C PRO A 138 10.02 -16.84 3.93
N ALA A 139 9.11 -17.67 3.41
CA ALA A 139 9.44 -18.65 2.38
C ALA A 139 9.85 -17.98 1.05
N LEU A 140 9.16 -16.91 0.65
CA LEU A 140 9.53 -16.10 -0.52
C LEU A 140 10.87 -15.41 -0.31
N THR A 141 11.09 -14.79 0.86
CA THR A 141 12.37 -14.15 1.20
C THR A 141 13.51 -15.15 1.10
N ALA A 142 13.37 -16.35 1.68
CA ALA A 142 14.40 -17.39 1.62
C ALA A 142 14.66 -17.90 0.20
N ALA A 143 13.62 -18.01 -0.64
CA ALA A 143 13.76 -18.47 -2.02
C ALA A 143 14.41 -17.41 -2.94
N LEU A 144 14.30 -16.13 -2.59
CA LEU A 144 14.80 -15.01 -3.38
C LEU A 144 16.13 -14.44 -2.85
N ALA A 145 16.53 -14.80 -1.63
CA ALA A 145 17.83 -14.50 -1.08
C ALA A 145 18.92 -15.18 -1.93
N ARG A 146 19.61 -14.38 -2.74
CA ARG A 146 20.74 -14.79 -3.58
C ARG A 146 22.06 -14.41 -2.93
#